data_AF-A0A9C9BZB5-F1
#
_entry.id   AF-A0A9C9BZB5-F1
#
_cell.length_a   1.000
_cell.length_b   1.000
_cell.length_c   1.000
_cell.angle_alpha   90.00
_cell.angle_beta   90.00
_cell.angle_gamma   90.00
#
_symmetry.space_group_name_H-M   'P 1'
#
loop_
_entity.id
_entity.type
_entity.pdbx_description
1 polymer ?
#
loop_
_entity_poly.entity_id
_entity_poly.type
_entity_poly.pdbx_seq_one_letter_code
_entity_poly.pdbx_strand_id
1 'polypeptide(L)'
;MLLADFGTSYSKILETDSGNDPTIVATRDLGSDFCADLATGHNAARRSTKNINELTALARGGEVLIAEEDFVLLDCGSRDIKFIRCRRGRVVDMGWNAECGASMGFTIEMLATYYHLDYSQIAIPKTGFSITCGVLGMSHIFDAVISGASEAEAVAGFVRGIARNAYRFAGSPERLYLSGGLCDNPLFTGSFPCKLIPLGRFVLLKGLLATLKSERNKG
;
A
#
# COMPACT_ATOMS: atom_id res chain seq x y z
N MET A 1 17.02 -2.72 18.71
CA MET A 1 15.77 -3.53 18.64
C MET A 1 15.34 -3.66 17.18
N LEU A 2 14.92 -4.86 16.77
CA LEU A 2 14.53 -5.21 15.41
C LEU A 2 13.02 -5.02 15.18
N LEU A 3 12.68 -4.16 14.23
CA LEU A 3 11.31 -3.89 13.80
C LEU A 3 11.03 -4.48 12.43
N ALA A 4 9.82 -5.01 12.24
CA ALA A 4 9.40 -5.53 10.95
C ALA A 4 7.93 -5.20 10.61
N ASP A 5 7.69 -4.80 9.38
CA ASP A 5 6.38 -4.85 8.74
C ASP A 5 6.40 -6.00 7.72
N PHE A 6 5.78 -7.13 8.10
CA PHE A 6 5.74 -8.34 7.31
C PHE A 6 4.60 -8.30 6.30
N GLY A 7 4.85 -7.70 5.15
CA GLY A 7 3.95 -7.80 4.01
C GLY A 7 3.96 -9.19 3.37
N THR A 8 2.97 -9.47 2.52
CA THR A 8 2.86 -10.76 1.83
C THR A 8 3.88 -10.92 0.70
N SER A 9 4.18 -9.86 -0.06
CA SER A 9 5.20 -9.86 -1.11
C SER A 9 6.56 -9.36 -0.62
N TYR A 10 6.56 -8.25 0.13
CA TYR A 10 7.77 -7.61 0.64
C TYR A 10 7.62 -7.30 2.12
N SER A 11 8.68 -7.55 2.86
CA SER A 11 8.82 -7.19 4.27
C SER A 11 9.76 -6.01 4.41
N LYS A 12 9.43 -5.10 5.33
CA LYS A 12 10.23 -3.90 5.60
C LYS A 12 10.82 -4.04 6.98
N ILE A 13 12.13 -3.88 7.10
CA ILE A 13 12.89 -4.21 8.31
C ILE A 13 13.67 -2.98 8.76
N LEU A 14 13.69 -2.73 10.06
CA LEU A 14 14.48 -1.65 10.65
C LEU A 14 15.14 -2.12 11.94
N GLU A 15 16.46 -2.02 11.98
CA GLU A 15 17.25 -2.13 13.21
C GLU A 15 17.41 -0.75 13.84
N THR A 16 16.82 -0.56 15.01
CA THR A 16 16.75 0.77 15.65
C THR A 16 18.06 1.24 16.28
N ASP A 17 19.00 0.33 16.58
CA ASP A 17 20.24 0.64 17.30
C ASP A 17 21.43 0.85 16.36
N SER A 18 21.33 0.42 15.09
CA SER A 18 22.44 0.49 14.14
C SER A 18 22.56 1.83 13.41
N GLY A 19 21.56 2.71 13.54
CA GLY A 19 21.51 3.99 12.82
C GLY A 19 21.24 3.84 11.32
N ASN A 20 21.01 2.62 10.83
CA ASN A 20 20.77 2.31 9.44
C ASN A 20 19.36 2.67 8.99
N ASP A 21 19.22 2.97 7.70
CA ASP A 21 17.91 3.14 7.08
C ASP A 21 17.14 1.81 6.99
N PRO A 22 15.79 1.86 6.98
CA PRO A 22 14.98 0.67 6.78
C PRO A 22 15.28 -0.01 5.45
N THR A 23 15.27 -1.35 5.45
CA THR A 23 15.50 -2.16 4.25
C THR A 23 14.21 -2.85 3.80
N ILE A 24 14.14 -3.18 2.51
CA ILE A 24 13.04 -3.92 1.90
C ILE A 24 13.58 -5.26 1.42
N VAL A 25 12.94 -6.35 1.84
CA VAL A 25 13.30 -7.72 1.46
C VAL A 25 12.08 -8.42 0.89
N ALA A 26 12.24 -9.21 -0.15
CA ALA A 26 11.14 -10.07 -0.61
C ALA A 26 10.78 -11.05 0.50
N THR A 27 9.50 -11.12 0.87
CA THR A 27 9.06 -11.92 2.03
C THR A 27 9.41 -13.41 1.86
N ARG A 28 9.44 -13.90 0.61
CA ARG A 28 9.85 -15.26 0.24
C ARG A 28 11.32 -15.58 0.55
N ASP A 29 12.18 -14.57 0.63
CA ASP A 29 13.62 -14.72 0.87
C ASP A 29 13.98 -14.58 2.36
N LEU A 30 13.00 -14.25 3.21
CA LEU A 30 13.21 -14.25 4.65
C LEU A 30 13.19 -15.68 5.18
N GLY A 31 14.31 -16.10 5.79
CA GLY A 31 14.45 -17.41 6.44
C GLY A 31 13.32 -17.68 7.44
N SER A 32 12.91 -18.95 7.55
CA SER A 32 11.82 -19.39 8.44
C SER A 32 11.99 -18.92 9.88
N ASP A 33 13.23 -18.85 10.33
CA ASP A 33 13.61 -18.57 11.72
C ASP A 33 13.76 -17.07 12.02
N PHE A 34 13.58 -16.21 11.00
CA PHE A 34 13.63 -14.76 11.18
C PHE A 34 12.49 -14.30 12.09
N CYS A 35 12.86 -13.65 13.19
CA CYS A 35 11.94 -13.14 14.21
C CYS A 35 12.32 -11.71 14.59
N ALA A 36 11.34 -10.80 14.60
CA ALA A 36 11.51 -9.41 15.02
C ALA A 36 11.07 -9.20 16.48
N ASP A 37 11.64 -8.22 17.17
CA ASP A 37 11.23 -7.91 18.54
C ASP A 37 9.80 -7.32 18.58
N LEU A 38 9.50 -6.42 17.64
CA LEU A 38 8.18 -5.82 17.47
C LEU A 38 7.82 -5.78 15.99
N ALA A 39 6.65 -6.29 15.63
CA ALA A 39 6.23 -6.32 14.24
C ALA A 39 4.76 -5.97 14.01
N THR A 40 4.44 -5.74 12.74
CA THR A 40 3.08 -5.65 12.20
C THR A 40 3.00 -6.31 10.82
N GLY A 41 1.82 -6.32 10.21
CA GLY A 41 1.56 -6.96 8.93
C GLY A 41 1.18 -8.44 9.05
N HIS A 42 0.94 -9.06 7.90
CA HIS A 42 0.25 -10.35 7.76
C HIS A 42 0.88 -11.50 8.57
N ASN A 43 2.21 -11.57 8.62
CA ASN A 43 2.93 -12.67 9.27
C ASN A 43 3.49 -12.33 10.66
N ALA A 44 3.22 -11.14 11.20
CA ALA A 44 3.82 -10.66 12.44
C ALA A 44 3.55 -11.58 13.63
N ALA A 45 2.33 -12.09 13.78
CA ALA A 45 1.95 -12.95 14.90
C ALA A 45 2.80 -14.23 15.03
N ARG A 46 3.42 -14.71 13.94
CA ARG A 46 4.26 -15.92 13.94
C ARG A 46 5.76 -15.62 13.93
N ARG A 47 6.14 -14.36 13.70
CA ARG A 47 7.53 -13.94 13.43
C ARG A 47 7.93 -12.75 14.29
N SER A 48 7.27 -12.56 15.43
CA SER A 48 7.67 -11.52 16.37
C SER A 48 7.38 -11.87 17.81
N THR A 49 8.18 -11.29 18.70
CA THR A 49 7.95 -11.36 20.15
C THR A 49 6.72 -10.56 20.55
N LYS A 50 6.49 -9.41 19.91
CA LYS A 50 5.29 -8.58 20.11
C LYS A 50 4.70 -8.14 18.78
N ASN A 51 3.40 -8.33 18.63
CA ASN A 51 2.66 -7.94 17.44
C ASN A 51 1.77 -6.71 17.69
N ILE A 52 1.83 -5.73 16.79
CA ILE A 52 0.95 -4.56 16.76
C ILE A 52 0.00 -4.71 15.57
N ASN A 53 -1.29 -4.44 15.82
CA ASN A 53 -2.30 -4.45 14.77
C ASN A 53 -1.95 -3.48 13.63
N GLU A 54 -2.15 -3.90 12.38
CA GLU A 54 -1.73 -3.17 11.19
C GLU A 54 -2.42 -1.81 11.03
N LEU A 55 -3.72 -1.71 11.30
CA LEU A 55 -4.43 -0.43 11.27
C LEU A 55 -3.92 0.50 12.37
N THR A 56 -3.55 -0.04 13.53
CA THR A 56 -2.95 0.75 14.62
C THR A 56 -1.56 1.29 14.24
N ALA A 57 -0.71 0.45 13.65
CA ALA A 57 0.60 0.88 13.16
C ALA A 57 0.46 1.91 12.02
N LEU A 58 -0.44 1.67 11.08
CA LEU A 58 -0.72 2.60 9.98
C LEU A 58 -1.22 3.97 10.49
N ALA A 59 -2.18 3.98 11.42
CA ALA A 59 -2.71 5.21 12.00
C ALA A 59 -1.62 6.02 12.71
N ARG A 60 -0.83 5.37 13.58
CA ARG A 60 0.29 6.02 14.28
C ARG A 60 1.37 6.52 13.31
N GLY A 61 1.64 5.76 12.25
CA GLY A 61 2.55 6.17 11.19
C GLY A 61 2.06 7.42 10.46
N GLY A 62 0.77 7.46 10.14
CA GLY A 62 0.10 8.64 9.56
C GLY A 62 0.19 9.86 10.46
N GLU A 63 -0.15 9.73 11.75
CA GLU A 63 -0.07 10.80 12.75
C GLU A 63 1.34 11.39 12.90
N VAL A 64 2.39 10.59 12.69
CA VAL A 64 3.79 11.06 12.74
C VAL A 64 4.22 11.75 11.46
N LEU A 65 3.76 11.28 10.29
CA LEU A 65 4.24 11.74 8.99
C LEU A 65 3.42 12.88 8.39
N ILE A 66 2.14 12.97 8.73
CA ILE A 66 1.20 13.94 8.16
C ILE A 66 1.02 15.08 9.16
N ALA A 67 1.42 16.29 8.76
CA ALA A 67 1.32 17.47 9.62
C ALA A 67 -0.12 18.00 9.79
N GLU A 68 -1.04 17.58 8.92
CA GLU A 68 -2.45 18.00 8.95
C GLU A 68 -3.21 17.19 10.01
N GLU A 69 -4.10 17.85 10.77
CA GLU A 69 -4.96 17.17 11.75
C GLU A 69 -6.11 16.37 11.10
N ASP A 70 -6.45 16.72 9.86
CA ASP A 70 -7.56 16.22 9.09
C ASP A 70 -7.03 15.58 7.80
N PHE A 71 -6.97 14.25 7.75
CA PHE A 71 -6.43 13.53 6.60
C PHE A 71 -7.11 12.20 6.34
N VAL A 72 -6.93 11.70 5.11
CA VAL A 72 -7.22 10.32 4.75
C VAL A 72 -5.93 9.68 4.27
N LEU A 73 -5.53 8.59 4.93
CA LEU A 73 -4.37 7.79 4.60
C LEU A 73 -4.87 6.45 4.05
N LEU A 74 -4.42 6.11 2.85
CA LEU A 74 -4.69 4.85 2.16
C LEU A 74 -3.39 4.06 2.08
N ASP A 75 -3.37 2.84 2.59
CA ASP A 75 -2.29 1.89 2.38
C ASP A 75 -2.71 0.86 1.33
N CYS A 76 -1.96 0.82 0.22
CA CYS A 76 -2.17 -0.15 -0.84
C CYS A 76 -1.06 -1.20 -0.79
N GLY A 77 -1.41 -2.38 -0.27
CA GLY A 77 -0.56 -3.56 -0.27
C GLY A 77 -0.63 -4.34 -1.58
N SER A 78 0.07 -5.47 -1.61
CA SER A 78 0.01 -6.38 -2.76
C SER A 78 -1.29 -7.17 -2.82
N ARG A 79 -1.91 -7.45 -1.67
CA ARG A 79 -3.11 -8.32 -1.57
C ARG A 79 -4.31 -7.67 -0.88
N ASP A 80 -4.12 -6.52 -0.25
CA ASP A 80 -5.14 -5.84 0.53
C ASP A 80 -5.00 -4.32 0.41
N ILE A 81 -6.04 -3.62 0.87
CA ILE A 81 -6.06 -2.16 0.97
C ILE A 81 -6.66 -1.75 2.30
N LYS A 82 -6.12 -0.68 2.88
CA LYS A 82 -6.54 -0.14 4.18
C LYS A 82 -6.68 1.36 4.09
N PHE A 83 -7.65 1.93 4.78
CA PHE A 83 -7.68 3.38 4.98
C PHE A 83 -7.82 3.74 6.45
N ILE A 84 -7.24 4.89 6.81
CA ILE A 84 -7.42 5.58 8.09
C ILE A 84 -7.91 6.99 7.78
N ARG A 85 -9.00 7.40 8.43
CA ARG A 85 -9.50 8.77 8.39
C ARG A 85 -9.28 9.42 9.74
N CYS A 86 -8.56 10.53 9.73
CA CYS A 86 -8.30 11.35 10.90
C CYS A 86 -9.08 12.68 10.81
N ARG A 87 -9.63 13.12 11.94
CA ARG A 87 -10.24 14.45 12.12
C ARG A 87 -9.82 15.01 13.47
N ARG A 88 -9.38 16.26 13.51
CA ARG A 88 -8.91 16.95 14.73
C ARG A 88 -7.87 16.12 15.49
N GLY A 89 -6.94 15.50 14.74
CA GLY A 89 -5.86 14.68 15.28
C GLY A 89 -6.32 13.35 15.89
N ARG A 90 -7.54 12.88 15.58
CA ARG A 90 -8.05 11.58 16.05
C ARG A 90 -8.58 10.74 14.91
N VAL A 91 -8.32 9.44 14.95
CA VAL A 91 -8.92 8.48 14.04
C VAL A 91 -10.43 8.43 14.28
N VAL A 92 -11.22 8.73 13.24
CA VAL A 92 -12.69 8.71 13.28
C VAL A 92 -13.30 7.59 12.47
N ASP A 93 -12.55 7.03 11.54
CA ASP A 93 -12.99 5.93 10.67
C ASP A 93 -11.79 5.16 10.13
N MET A 94 -11.97 3.86 9.90
CA MET A 94 -10.97 3.00 9.31
C MET A 94 -11.64 1.84 8.56
N GLY A 95 -11.02 1.42 7.47
CA GLY A 95 -11.50 0.29 6.69
C GLY A 95 -10.35 -0.60 6.25
N TRP A 96 -10.64 -1.89 6.14
CA TRP A 96 -9.71 -2.88 5.61
C TRP A 96 -10.47 -3.84 4.69
N ASN A 97 -10.01 -3.93 3.44
CA ASN A 97 -10.44 -4.97 2.52
C ASN A 97 -9.29 -5.96 2.31
N ALA A 98 -9.41 -7.13 2.93
CA ALA A 98 -8.33 -8.13 3.08
C ALA A 98 -8.34 -9.24 2.00
N GLU A 99 -9.36 -9.31 1.13
CA GLU A 99 -9.67 -10.57 0.42
C GLU A 99 -9.74 -10.47 -1.11
N CYS A 100 -9.37 -9.33 -1.73
CA CYS A 100 -9.33 -9.23 -3.19
C CYS A 100 -7.98 -8.76 -3.74
N GLY A 101 -6.96 -9.62 -3.66
CA GLY A 101 -5.63 -9.35 -4.22
C GLY A 101 -5.61 -9.16 -5.75
N ALA A 102 -6.67 -9.60 -6.45
CA ALA A 102 -6.83 -9.38 -7.88
C ALA A 102 -7.01 -7.92 -8.27
N SER A 103 -7.37 -7.06 -7.30
CA SER A 103 -7.58 -5.61 -7.50
C SER A 103 -6.49 -4.79 -6.80
N MET A 104 -5.31 -5.36 -6.53
CA MET A 104 -4.26 -4.73 -5.71
C MET A 104 -2.89 -4.78 -6.40
N GLY A 105 -1.83 -4.42 -5.67
CA GLY A 105 -0.49 -4.25 -6.24
C GLY A 105 0.07 -5.50 -6.92
N PHE A 106 -0.28 -6.70 -6.45
CA PHE A 106 0.15 -7.95 -7.09
C PHE A 106 -0.27 -8.03 -8.56
N THR A 107 -1.52 -7.73 -8.89
CA THR A 107 -2.01 -7.78 -10.27
C THR A 107 -1.36 -6.72 -11.14
N ILE A 108 -1.14 -5.53 -10.59
CA ILE A 108 -0.43 -4.44 -11.30
C ILE A 108 1.01 -4.88 -11.62
N GLU A 109 1.76 -5.42 -10.65
CA GLU A 109 3.12 -5.92 -10.87
C GLU A 109 3.16 -7.12 -11.85
N MET A 110 2.18 -8.03 -11.75
CA MET A 110 2.06 -9.19 -12.63
C MET A 110 1.84 -8.78 -14.09
N LEU A 111 0.96 -7.80 -14.35
CA LEU A 111 0.68 -7.31 -15.69
C LEU A 111 1.89 -6.60 -16.31
N ALA A 112 2.64 -5.81 -15.53
CA ALA A 112 3.91 -5.25 -15.99
C ALA A 112 4.89 -6.33 -16.43
N THR A 113 5.02 -7.39 -15.63
CA THR A 113 5.93 -8.49 -15.94
C THR A 113 5.48 -9.27 -17.18
N TYR A 114 4.19 -9.60 -17.27
CA TYR A 114 3.63 -10.41 -18.35
C TYR A 114 3.71 -9.72 -19.72
N TYR A 115 3.39 -8.43 -19.78
CA TYR A 115 3.45 -7.63 -21.00
C TYR A 115 4.79 -6.89 -21.19
N HIS A 116 5.79 -7.14 -20.34
CA HIS A 116 7.09 -6.47 -20.36
C HIS A 116 7.00 -4.93 -20.39
N LEU A 117 6.12 -4.37 -19.56
CA LEU A 117 5.82 -2.95 -19.51
C LEU A 117 6.65 -2.22 -18.46
N ASP A 118 7.17 -1.05 -18.82
CA ASP A 118 7.69 -0.07 -17.89
C ASP A 118 6.64 1.01 -17.62
N TYR A 119 6.02 0.97 -16.43
CA TYR A 119 5.00 1.93 -16.04
C TYR A 119 5.46 3.38 -15.92
N SER A 120 6.77 3.64 -15.86
CA SER A 120 7.30 5.00 -15.93
C SER A 120 7.19 5.61 -17.33
N GLN A 121 7.07 4.78 -18.37
CA GLN A 121 6.99 5.20 -19.77
C GLN A 121 5.55 5.22 -20.31
N ILE A 122 4.57 4.79 -19.52
CA ILE A 122 3.17 4.74 -19.94
C ILE A 122 2.46 6.04 -19.56
N ALA A 123 1.78 6.64 -20.54
CA ALA A 123 0.97 7.83 -20.31
C ALA A 123 -0.23 7.52 -19.38
N ILE A 124 -0.51 8.45 -18.46
CA ILE A 124 -1.69 8.33 -17.59
C ILE A 124 -2.96 8.44 -18.44
N PRO A 125 -3.85 7.44 -18.42
CA PRO A 125 -4.99 7.42 -19.30
C PRO A 125 -6.09 8.37 -18.78
N LYS A 126 -6.81 9.02 -19.71
CA LYS A 126 -7.92 9.93 -19.36
C LYS A 126 -9.13 9.17 -18.81
N THR A 127 -9.43 8.04 -19.43
CA THR A 127 -10.50 7.10 -19.07
C THR A 127 -9.89 5.78 -18.59
N GLY A 128 -10.66 5.00 -17.86
CA GLY A 128 -10.23 3.69 -17.37
C GLY A 128 -11.42 2.75 -17.31
N PHE A 129 -11.15 1.46 -17.21
CA PHE A 129 -12.20 0.44 -17.18
C PHE A 129 -13.02 0.55 -15.90
N SER A 130 -14.31 0.18 -16.00
CA SER A 130 -15.16 0.00 -14.84
C SER A 130 -14.88 -1.39 -14.26
N ILE A 131 -14.04 -1.44 -13.22
CA ILE A 131 -13.63 -2.71 -12.62
C ILE A 131 -14.49 -2.96 -11.38
N THR A 132 -15.25 -4.04 -11.37
CA THR A 132 -15.93 -4.52 -10.15
C THR A 132 -15.10 -5.58 -9.44
N CYS A 133 -14.47 -6.46 -10.22
CA CYS A 133 -13.58 -7.52 -9.77
C CYS A 133 -12.30 -7.45 -10.59
N GLY A 134 -11.12 -7.44 -9.97
CA GLY A 134 -9.87 -7.37 -10.70
C GLY A 134 -9.60 -8.58 -11.61
N VAL A 135 -10.07 -9.78 -11.23
CA VAL A 135 -9.98 -10.97 -12.11
C VAL A 135 -10.80 -10.79 -13.37
N LEU A 136 -12.08 -10.43 -13.21
CA LEU A 136 -12.97 -10.21 -14.36
C LEU A 136 -12.54 -8.98 -15.16
N GLY A 137 -12.02 -7.94 -14.49
CA GLY A 137 -11.55 -6.72 -15.13
C GLY A 137 -10.35 -6.93 -16.06
N MET A 138 -9.57 -8.01 -15.88
CA MET A 138 -8.52 -8.37 -16.84
C MET A 138 -9.11 -8.75 -18.22
N SER A 139 -10.37 -9.20 -18.30
CA SER A 139 -11.00 -9.47 -19.60
C SER A 139 -11.06 -8.22 -20.47
N HIS A 140 -11.27 -7.04 -19.86
CA HIS A 140 -11.27 -5.77 -20.57
C HIS A 140 -9.91 -5.44 -21.21
N ILE A 141 -8.81 -5.94 -20.64
CA ILE A 141 -7.48 -5.80 -21.26
C ILE A 141 -7.45 -6.59 -22.56
N PHE A 142 -7.88 -7.86 -22.53
CA PHE A 142 -7.92 -8.71 -23.71
C PHE A 142 -8.88 -8.17 -24.78
N ASP A 143 -10.07 -7.74 -24.38
CA ASP A 143 -11.06 -7.15 -25.30
C ASP A 143 -10.50 -5.89 -26.00
N ALA A 144 -9.80 -5.03 -25.25
CA ALA A 144 -9.19 -3.82 -25.80
C ALA A 144 -8.06 -4.15 -26.78
N VAL A 145 -7.20 -5.14 -26.47
CA VAL A 145 -6.12 -5.58 -27.35
C VAL A 145 -6.67 -6.19 -28.64
N ILE A 146 -7.70 -7.06 -28.55
CA ILE A 146 -8.38 -7.62 -29.73
C ILE A 146 -9.02 -6.51 -30.58
N SER A 147 -9.49 -5.44 -29.94
CA SER A 147 -10.06 -4.27 -30.61
C SER A 147 -9.00 -3.31 -31.17
N GLY A 148 -7.71 -3.65 -31.09
CA GLY A 148 -6.60 -2.92 -31.70
C GLY A 148 -5.89 -1.90 -30.79
N ALA A 149 -6.23 -1.84 -29.50
CA ALA A 149 -5.45 -1.04 -28.53
C ALA A 149 -4.10 -1.72 -28.25
N SER A 150 -3.07 -0.93 -27.93
CA SER A 150 -1.82 -1.49 -27.43
C SER A 150 -2.00 -2.11 -26.04
N GLU A 151 -1.16 -3.08 -25.71
CA GLU A 151 -1.13 -3.70 -24.37
C GLU A 151 -0.88 -2.65 -23.28
N ALA A 152 -0.01 -1.67 -23.56
CA ALA A 152 0.28 -0.54 -22.69
C ALA A 152 -0.99 0.30 -22.40
N GLU A 153 -1.75 0.66 -23.43
CA GLU A 153 -3.00 1.43 -23.28
C GLU A 153 -4.07 0.63 -22.53
N ALA A 154 -4.23 -0.65 -22.85
CA ALA A 154 -5.19 -1.54 -22.22
C ALA A 154 -4.89 -1.72 -20.72
N VAL A 155 -3.62 -2.01 -20.38
CA VAL A 155 -3.17 -2.13 -18.98
C VAL A 155 -3.29 -0.80 -18.25
N ALA A 156 -2.98 0.33 -18.89
CA ALA A 156 -3.18 1.65 -18.29
C ALA A 156 -4.66 1.87 -17.90
N GLY A 157 -5.59 1.57 -18.80
CA GLY A 157 -7.03 1.65 -18.54
C GLY A 157 -7.47 0.81 -17.35
N PHE A 158 -6.87 -0.39 -17.20
CA PHE A 158 -7.11 -1.27 -16.06
C PHE A 158 -6.53 -0.70 -14.75
N VAL A 159 -5.26 -0.25 -14.74
CA VAL A 159 -4.61 0.36 -13.57
C VAL A 159 -5.40 1.57 -13.06
N ARG A 160 -5.94 2.40 -13.98
CA ARG A 160 -6.82 3.52 -13.61
C ARG A 160 -8.14 3.07 -13.00
N GLY A 161 -8.71 1.97 -13.48
CA GLY A 161 -9.88 1.36 -12.84
C GLY A 161 -9.60 0.96 -11.39
N ILE A 162 -8.44 0.33 -11.13
CA ILE A 162 -8.02 -0.04 -9.77
C ILE A 162 -7.83 1.20 -8.89
N ALA A 163 -7.12 2.22 -9.37
CA ALA A 163 -6.91 3.46 -8.62
C ALA A 163 -8.24 4.15 -8.25
N ARG A 164 -9.23 4.14 -9.15
CA ARG A 164 -10.58 4.66 -8.88
C ARG A 164 -11.32 3.86 -7.80
N ASN A 165 -11.18 2.54 -7.77
CA ASN A 165 -11.77 1.72 -6.71
C ASN A 165 -11.11 1.98 -5.37
N ALA A 166 -9.78 2.08 -5.34
CA ALA A 166 -9.00 2.43 -4.17
C ALA A 166 -9.41 3.81 -3.61
N TYR A 167 -9.59 4.80 -4.48
CA TYR A 167 -10.11 6.12 -4.16
C TYR A 167 -11.53 6.08 -3.56
N ARG A 168 -12.44 5.32 -4.18
CA ARG A 168 -13.82 5.17 -3.70
C ARG A 168 -13.87 4.46 -2.35
N PHE A 169 -13.04 3.43 -2.17
CA PHE A 169 -12.88 2.73 -0.90
C PHE A 169 -12.45 3.67 0.23
N ALA A 170 -11.56 4.62 -0.06
CA ALA A 170 -11.15 5.67 0.89
C ALA A 170 -12.21 6.78 1.10
N GLY A 171 -13.42 6.63 0.56
CA GLY A 171 -14.51 7.59 0.68
C GLY A 171 -14.36 8.83 -0.21
N SER A 172 -13.62 8.72 -1.32
CA SER A 172 -13.49 9.78 -2.33
C SER A 172 -13.07 11.17 -1.81
N PRO A 173 -11.96 11.29 -1.05
CA PRO A 173 -11.56 12.57 -0.46
C PRO A 173 -10.89 13.51 -1.48
N GLU A 174 -10.97 14.82 -1.28
CA GLU A 174 -10.28 15.79 -2.13
C GLU A 174 -8.74 15.63 -2.12
N ARG A 175 -8.19 15.18 -0.98
CA ARG A 175 -6.77 14.91 -0.77
C ARG A 175 -6.60 13.55 -0.12
N LEU A 176 -5.61 12.80 -0.59
CA LEU A 176 -5.34 11.43 -0.16
C LEU A 176 -3.84 11.24 0.03
N TYR A 177 -3.46 10.69 1.18
CA TYR A 177 -2.10 10.24 1.42
C TYR A 177 -2.01 8.76 1.07
N LEU A 178 -0.97 8.36 0.33
CA LEU A 178 -0.75 6.97 -0.08
C LEU A 178 0.43 6.37 0.68
N SER A 179 0.25 5.17 1.20
CA SER A 179 1.28 4.30 1.76
C SER A 179 1.33 2.99 0.97
N GLY A 180 2.48 2.32 1.04
CA GLY A 180 2.67 0.99 0.47
C GLY A 180 3.46 0.98 -0.84
N GLY A 181 3.62 -0.20 -1.43
CA GLY A 181 4.53 -0.41 -2.56
C GLY A 181 4.15 0.33 -3.83
N LEU A 182 2.87 0.62 -4.03
CA LEU A 182 2.41 1.34 -5.22
C LEU A 182 2.69 2.85 -5.18
N CYS A 183 3.29 3.37 -4.11
CA CYS A 183 3.80 4.75 -4.08
C CYS A 183 4.83 5.00 -5.19
N ASP A 184 5.62 3.98 -5.53
CA ASP A 184 6.71 4.08 -6.51
C ASP A 184 6.22 3.80 -7.94
N ASN A 185 4.90 3.62 -8.13
CA ASN A 185 4.30 3.34 -9.43
C ASN A 185 3.65 4.63 -10.00
N PRO A 186 4.29 5.32 -10.97
CA PRO A 186 3.80 6.58 -11.51
C PRO A 186 2.45 6.43 -12.24
N LEU A 187 2.23 5.31 -12.93
CA LEU A 187 0.96 5.04 -13.61
C LEU A 187 -0.20 4.91 -12.61
N PHE A 188 0.02 4.22 -11.50
CA PHE A 188 -0.98 4.06 -10.45
C PHE A 188 -1.24 5.36 -9.70
N THR A 189 -0.17 6.03 -9.24
CA THR A 189 -0.28 7.30 -8.48
C THR A 189 -0.92 8.41 -9.32
N GLY A 190 -0.54 8.55 -10.58
CA GLY A 190 -1.13 9.52 -11.51
C GLY A 190 -2.59 9.22 -11.88
N SER A 191 -3.06 7.99 -11.65
CA SER A 191 -4.43 7.58 -12.01
C SER A 191 -5.51 7.98 -11.00
N PHE A 192 -5.14 8.48 -9.82
CA PHE A 192 -6.10 8.92 -8.82
C PHE A 192 -6.84 10.20 -9.25
N PRO A 193 -8.17 10.29 -9.05
CA PRO A 193 -8.96 11.47 -9.40
C PRO A 193 -8.95 12.55 -8.29
N CYS A 194 -7.84 12.68 -7.53
CA CYS A 194 -7.73 13.61 -6.41
C CYS A 194 -6.26 14.05 -6.21
N LYS A 195 -6.01 14.99 -5.28
CA LYS A 195 -4.64 15.34 -4.89
C LYS A 195 -4.03 14.21 -4.06
N LEU A 196 -3.18 13.41 -4.68
CA LEU A 196 -2.47 12.30 -4.05
C LEU A 196 -1.09 12.73 -3.52
N ILE A 197 -0.74 12.31 -2.30
CA ILE A 197 0.58 12.57 -1.68
C ILE A 197 1.18 11.21 -1.25
N PRO A 198 2.19 10.70 -1.95
CA PRO A 198 2.87 9.47 -1.55
C PRO A 198 3.72 9.67 -0.28
N LEU A 199 3.60 8.76 0.67
CA LEU A 199 4.41 8.68 1.90
C LEU A 199 5.47 7.57 1.84
N GLY A 200 5.43 6.74 0.79
CA GLY A 200 6.35 5.63 0.59
C GLY A 200 5.97 4.36 1.36
N ARG A 201 6.96 3.47 1.51
CA ARG A 201 6.73 2.08 1.95
C ARG A 201 6.92 1.84 3.45
N PHE A 202 7.31 2.86 4.21
CA PHE A 202 7.76 2.71 5.60
C PHE A 202 6.83 3.31 6.66
N VAL A 203 5.61 3.72 6.28
CA VAL A 203 4.65 4.33 7.21
C VAL A 203 4.36 3.43 8.41
N LEU A 204 4.16 2.13 8.20
CA LEU A 204 3.90 1.18 9.29
C LEU A 204 5.10 1.04 10.24
N LEU A 205 6.34 1.07 9.74
CA LEU A 205 7.54 1.08 10.59
C LEU A 205 7.61 2.36 11.44
N LYS A 206 7.23 3.53 10.88
CA LYS A 206 7.12 4.77 11.66
C LYS A 206 6.06 4.64 12.77
N GLY A 207 4.96 3.94 12.51
CA GLY A 207 3.96 3.61 13.52
C GLY A 207 4.46 2.69 14.64
N LEU A 208 5.27 1.68 14.30
CA LEU A 208 5.93 0.83 15.29
C LEU A 208 6.90 1.64 16.17
N LEU A 209 7.71 2.51 15.57
CA LEU A 209 8.60 3.42 16.31
C LEU A 209 7.82 4.34 17.26
N ALA A 210 6.69 4.89 16.81
CA ALA A 210 5.83 5.73 17.64
C ALA A 210 5.26 4.96 18.85
N THR A 211 4.93 3.68 18.64
CA THR A 211 4.44 2.78 19.70
C THR A 211 5.47 2.65 20.83
N LEU A 212 6.75 2.44 20.48
CA LEU A 212 7.82 2.32 21.48
C LEU A 212 8.03 3.61 22.28
N LYS A 213 7.97 4.77 21.61
CA LYS A 213 8.10 6.07 22.29
C LYS A 213 6.97 6.28 23.30
N SER A 214 5.74 5.91 22.94
CA SER A 214 4.59 6.00 23.85
C SER A 214 4.71 5.09 25.07
N GLU A 215 5.25 3.88 24.91
CA GLU A 215 5.45 2.94 26.01
C GLU A 215 6.56 3.39 26.97
N ARG A 216 7.66 3.95 26.45
CA ARG A 216 8.76 4.50 27.27
C ARG A 216 8.35 5.74 28.08
N ASN A 217 7.40 6.53 27.60
CA ASN A 217 6.93 7.72 28.32
C ASN A 217 5.90 7.40 29.42
N LYS A 218 5.47 6.14 29.54
CA LYS A 218 4.49 5.68 30.54
C LYS A 218 5.12 4.91 31.71
N GLY A 219 6.41 4.56 31.61
CA GLY A 219 7.19 3.92 32.67
C GLY A 219 8.20 4.89 33.27
#